data_AF-A0A3L8CMD3-F1
#
_entry.id   AF-A0A3L8CMD3-F1
#
_cell.length_a   1.000
_cell.length_b   1.000
_cell.length_c   1.000
_cell.angle_alpha   90.00
_cell.angle_beta   90.00
_cell.angle_gamma   90.00
#
_symmetry.space_group_name_H-M   'P 1'
#
loop_
_entity.id
_entity.type
_entity.pdbx_description
1 polymer ?
#
loop_
_entity_poly.entity_id
_entity_poly.type
_entity_poly.pdbx_seq_one_letter_code
_entity_poly.pdbx_strand_id
1 'polypeptide(L)'
;MAAIHIGISGWRYTPWRGGFYPKGLTQKRELQFASRAVNSIEINGSFYALQRPERYVQWYNETPPGFVFSVKAPRFITHIKRLRDVHIPMANFFASGVLELKEKLGPILWQFPPSFKFDAELFEHFLEQLPHTTAQAAALARQHDSHLHGPASLKAHGKRALRHAVEIRHESFVDPAFVRLLKRHNVALVIADTGGKWPYREDVTSDFVYLRLHGAEELYASGYTPQALKRWGDRIEAWNHGSQPNDPQLIAPKQKPKARKSREVFCYFDNDIKVRAPFNARSLLERFDLDQTLATRPGEPVAEGVLA
;
A
#
# COMPACT_ATOMS: atom_id res chain seq x y z
N MET A 1 -1.17 -4.40 -21.02
CA MET A 1 -1.91 -4.61 -19.75
C MET A 1 -1.59 -3.48 -18.79
N ALA A 2 -2.38 -3.31 -17.73
CA ALA A 2 -2.02 -2.37 -16.66
C ALA A 2 -0.81 -2.90 -15.87
N ALA A 3 -0.17 -2.04 -15.07
CA ALA A 3 1.01 -2.43 -14.30
C ALA A 3 0.65 -3.32 -13.10
N ILE A 4 1.58 -4.18 -12.72
CA ILE A 4 1.53 -4.99 -11.50
C ILE A 4 2.70 -4.54 -10.62
N HIS A 5 2.40 -4.10 -9.41
CA HIS A 5 3.34 -3.64 -8.39
C HIS A 5 3.38 -4.67 -7.28
N ILE A 6 4.49 -5.39 -7.15
CA ILE A 6 4.71 -6.41 -6.13
C ILE A 6 5.86 -5.98 -5.24
N GLY A 7 5.59 -5.97 -3.95
CA GLY A 7 6.46 -5.33 -2.99
C GLY A 7 6.37 -5.87 -1.58
N ILE A 8 7.02 -5.14 -0.69
CA ILE A 8 7.10 -5.40 0.74
C ILE A 8 6.57 -4.19 1.53
N SER A 9 6.15 -4.45 2.76
CA SER A 9 5.58 -3.44 3.66
C SER A 9 6.65 -2.87 4.58
N GLY A 10 7.36 -1.85 4.11
CA GLY A 10 8.53 -1.30 4.79
C GLY A 10 9.82 -2.06 4.47
N TRP A 11 10.96 -1.50 4.90
CA TRP A 11 12.29 -2.03 4.58
C TRP A 11 13.25 -2.05 5.77
N ARG A 12 12.99 -1.32 6.86
CA ARG A 12 13.94 -1.18 7.96
C ARG A 12 13.63 -2.17 9.07
N TYR A 13 14.06 -3.42 8.89
CA TYR A 13 13.86 -4.50 9.86
C TYR A 13 15.19 -5.15 10.24
N THR A 14 15.57 -5.11 11.52
CA THR A 14 16.82 -5.72 12.02
C THR A 14 16.94 -7.21 11.65
N PRO A 15 15.90 -8.06 11.77
CA PRO A 15 15.98 -9.48 11.42
C PRO A 15 16.29 -9.76 9.94
N TRP A 16 16.12 -8.79 9.05
CA TRP A 16 16.36 -8.97 7.62
C TRP A 16 17.85 -8.95 7.27
N ARG A 17 18.71 -8.47 8.18
CA ARG A 17 20.16 -8.36 7.97
C ARG A 17 20.83 -9.72 8.03
N GLY A 18 21.59 -10.05 6.99
CA GLY A 18 22.22 -11.36 6.82
C GLY A 18 21.30 -12.43 6.21
N GLY A 19 20.00 -12.14 6.03
CA GLY A 19 19.03 -12.99 5.34
C GLY A 19 18.56 -12.38 4.03
N PHE A 20 17.77 -11.30 4.09
CA PHE A 20 17.37 -10.52 2.91
C PHE A 20 18.48 -9.55 2.48
N TYR A 21 19.03 -8.80 3.43
CA TYR A 21 20.14 -7.89 3.18
C TYR A 21 21.48 -8.63 3.26
N PRO A 22 22.39 -8.42 2.31
CA PRO A 22 23.72 -9.02 2.36
C PRO A 22 24.51 -8.54 3.58
N LYS A 23 25.42 -9.39 4.07
CA LYS A 23 26.31 -9.06 5.18
C LYS A 23 27.11 -7.79 4.85
N GLY A 24 27.23 -6.88 5.81
CA GLY A 24 27.97 -5.62 5.66
C GLY A 24 27.17 -4.48 5.00
N LEU A 25 25.94 -4.70 4.54
CA LEU A 25 25.11 -3.61 4.02
C LEU A 25 24.77 -2.62 5.15
N THR A 26 25.22 -1.37 5.01
CA THR A 26 24.89 -0.31 5.98
C THR A 26 23.40 0.03 5.93
N GLN A 27 22.80 0.34 7.08
CA GLN A 27 21.36 0.64 7.19
C GLN A 27 20.90 1.76 6.23
N LYS A 28 21.74 2.77 5.99
CA LYS A 28 21.43 3.88 5.08
C LYS A 28 21.21 3.45 3.62
N ARG A 29 21.71 2.27 3.23
CA ARG A 29 21.54 1.71 1.87
C ARG A 29 20.42 0.67 1.79
N GLU A 30 19.70 0.39 2.88
CA GLU A 30 18.63 -0.61 2.89
C GLU A 30 17.51 -0.27 1.88
N LEU A 31 17.14 1.02 1.72
CA LEU A 31 16.16 1.42 0.71
C LEU A 31 16.71 1.25 -0.72
N GLN A 32 17.96 1.66 -0.96
CA GLN A 32 18.59 1.50 -2.27
C GLN A 32 18.62 0.02 -2.68
N PHE A 33 18.93 -0.88 -1.75
CA PHE A 33 18.89 -2.32 -1.98
C PHE A 33 17.46 -2.83 -2.20
N ALA A 34 16.53 -2.51 -1.29
CA ALA A 34 15.17 -3.04 -1.34
C ALA A 34 14.42 -2.59 -2.61
N SER A 35 14.56 -1.32 -3.00
CA SER A 35 13.93 -0.77 -4.22
C SER A 35 14.51 -1.31 -5.54
N ARG A 36 15.60 -2.08 -5.48
CA ARG A 36 16.17 -2.82 -6.60
C ARG A 36 15.87 -4.32 -6.51
N ALA A 37 15.27 -4.79 -5.41
CA ALA A 37 14.87 -6.18 -5.20
C ALA A 37 13.38 -6.42 -5.46
N VAL A 38 12.58 -5.36 -5.42
CA VAL A 38 11.14 -5.33 -5.74
C VAL A 38 10.83 -4.10 -6.59
N ASN A 39 9.68 -4.06 -7.26
CA ASN A 39 9.29 -2.90 -8.10
C ASN A 39 8.40 -1.87 -7.36
N SER A 40 7.95 -2.18 -6.14
CA SER A 40 7.17 -1.26 -5.30
C SER A 40 7.36 -1.53 -3.82
N ILE A 41 7.14 -0.52 -2.96
CA ILE A 41 7.20 -0.62 -1.49
C ILE A 41 6.02 0.14 -0.86
N GLU A 42 5.38 -0.44 0.17
CA GLU A 42 4.44 0.26 1.04
C GLU A 42 5.21 0.94 2.19
N ILE A 43 5.11 2.27 2.30
CA ILE A 43 5.74 3.06 3.36
C ILE A 43 4.91 2.93 4.64
N ASN A 44 5.51 2.33 5.67
CA ASN A 44 4.89 2.15 6.98
C ASN A 44 5.28 3.22 8.02
N GLY A 45 6.41 3.92 7.85
CA GLY A 45 6.88 4.90 8.84
C GLY A 45 5.88 6.04 9.11
N SER A 46 5.16 6.47 8.07
CA SER A 46 4.11 7.50 8.12
C SER A 46 2.89 7.11 8.98
N PHE A 47 2.69 5.81 9.24
CA PHE A 47 1.64 5.33 10.14
C PHE A 47 1.90 5.75 11.60
N TYR A 48 3.16 5.76 12.02
CA TYR A 48 3.54 5.99 13.41
C TYR A 48 3.81 7.46 13.73
N ALA A 49 4.35 8.20 12.76
CA ALA A 49 4.64 9.63 12.89
C ALA A 49 4.58 10.31 11.52
N LEU A 50 4.21 11.60 11.53
CA LEU A 50 4.40 12.44 10.36
C LEU A 50 5.88 12.47 9.99
N GLN A 51 6.14 12.30 8.70
CA GLN A 51 7.50 12.42 8.17
C GLN A 51 7.78 13.89 7.85
N ARG A 52 9.04 14.23 7.59
CA ARG A 52 9.38 15.56 7.08
C ARG A 52 9.50 15.51 5.56
N PRO A 53 9.26 16.64 4.84
CA PRO A 53 9.37 16.67 3.39
C PRO A 53 10.70 16.13 2.86
N GLU A 54 11.81 16.41 3.57
CA GLU A 54 13.14 15.97 3.15
C GLU A 54 13.26 14.43 3.10
N ARG A 55 12.51 13.70 3.95
CA ARG A 55 12.49 12.24 3.92
C ARG A 55 11.83 11.70 2.66
N TYR A 56 10.70 12.28 2.25
CA TYR A 56 10.04 11.88 1.01
C TYR A 56 10.90 12.21 -0.22
N VAL A 57 11.55 13.38 -0.23
CA VAL A 57 12.52 13.74 -1.28
C VAL A 57 13.68 12.75 -1.31
N GLN A 58 14.22 12.37 -0.15
CA GLN A 58 15.28 11.37 -0.05
C GLN A 58 14.82 10.01 -0.62
N TRP A 59 13.65 9.51 -0.23
CA TRP A 59 13.11 8.25 -0.74
C TRP A 59 12.82 8.29 -2.25
N TYR A 60 12.35 9.43 -2.75
CA TYR A 60 12.20 9.65 -4.18
C TYR A 60 13.54 9.54 -4.91
N ASN A 61 14.61 10.16 -4.40
CA ASN A 61 15.93 10.17 -5.04
C ASN A 61 16.67 8.82 -4.94
N GLU A 62 16.49 8.06 -3.86
CA GLU A 62 17.22 6.80 -3.62
C GLU A 62 16.68 5.59 -4.41
N THR A 63 15.50 5.74 -5.03
CA THR A 63 14.81 4.65 -5.74
C THR A 63 14.92 4.80 -7.26
N PRO A 64 14.87 3.69 -8.04
CA PRO A 64 14.96 3.75 -9.50
C PRO A 64 13.85 4.56 -10.17
N PRO A 65 14.05 5.06 -11.40
CA PRO A 65 12.97 5.55 -12.25
C PRO A 65 11.85 4.50 -12.40
N GLY A 66 10.59 4.95 -12.46
CA GLY A 66 9.43 4.06 -12.57
C GLY A 66 9.05 3.31 -11.29
N PHE A 67 9.85 3.39 -10.22
CA PHE A 67 9.50 2.82 -8.91
C PHE A 67 8.27 3.49 -8.30
N VAL A 68 7.37 2.73 -7.67
CA VAL A 68 6.15 3.26 -7.07
C VAL A 68 6.08 2.93 -5.58
N PHE A 69 5.71 3.90 -4.76
CA PHE A 69 5.42 3.73 -3.34
C PHE A 69 3.92 3.75 -3.08
N SER A 70 3.44 2.82 -2.25
CA SER A 70 2.20 3.06 -1.49
C SER A 70 2.55 3.76 -0.17
N VAL A 71 1.64 4.57 0.38
CA VAL A 71 1.86 5.29 1.64
C VAL A 71 0.78 4.96 2.65
N LYS A 72 1.16 4.40 3.81
CA LYS A 72 0.23 4.14 4.90
C LYS A 72 -0.07 5.41 5.67
N ALA A 73 -1.34 5.77 5.74
CA ALA A 73 -1.79 6.98 6.42
C ALA A 73 -1.58 6.92 7.95
N PRO A 74 -1.51 8.07 8.64
CA PRO A 74 -1.24 8.10 10.07
C PRO A 74 -2.28 7.36 10.91
N ARG A 75 -1.81 6.54 11.86
CA ARG A 75 -2.68 5.89 12.85
C ARG A 75 -3.47 6.88 13.69
N PHE A 76 -2.99 8.12 13.80
CA PHE A 76 -3.70 9.17 14.50
C PHE A 76 -5.10 9.41 13.91
N ILE A 77 -5.26 9.30 12.58
CA ILE A 77 -6.53 9.46 11.90
C ILE A 77 -7.43 8.22 12.09
N THR A 78 -6.90 7.02 11.80
CA THR A 78 -7.73 5.80 11.74
C THR A 78 -7.89 5.08 13.07
N HIS A 79 -6.92 5.18 13.99
CA HIS A 79 -6.92 4.44 15.27
C HIS A 79 -7.24 5.33 16.47
N ILE A 80 -6.70 6.56 16.51
CA ILE A 80 -6.84 7.45 17.67
C ILE A 80 -8.10 8.32 17.54
N LYS A 81 -8.16 9.14 16.48
CA LYS A 81 -9.32 9.98 16.18
C LYS A 81 -10.51 9.20 15.65
N ARG A 82 -10.27 8.02 15.06
CA ARG A 82 -11.32 7.12 14.56
C ARG A 82 -12.30 7.85 13.66
N LEU A 83 -11.75 8.62 12.72
CA LEU A 83 -12.47 9.47 11.75
C LEU A 83 -13.19 10.72 12.30
N ARG A 84 -13.08 11.02 13.59
CA ARG A 84 -13.65 12.24 14.19
C ARG A 84 -12.68 13.42 14.10
N ASP A 85 -13.15 14.56 13.59
CA ASP A 85 -12.36 15.81 13.46
C ASP A 85 -11.03 15.61 12.74
N VAL A 86 -11.04 14.87 11.62
CA VAL A 86 -9.83 14.43 10.92
C VAL A 86 -9.37 15.35 9.79
N HIS A 87 -10.11 16.42 9.50
CA HIS A 87 -9.76 17.39 8.45
C HIS A 87 -8.35 17.98 8.62
N ILE A 88 -8.08 18.58 9.79
CA ILE A 88 -6.75 19.16 10.10
C ILE A 88 -5.66 18.08 10.20
N PRO A 89 -5.87 16.93 10.87
CA PRO A 89 -4.92 15.81 10.80
C PRO A 89 -4.59 15.35 9.38
N MET A 90 -5.56 15.36 8.46
CA MET A 90 -5.36 15.01 7.06
C MET A 90 -4.57 16.11 6.32
N ALA A 91 -4.87 17.38 6.57
CA ALA A 91 -4.07 18.51 6.09
C ALA A 91 -2.61 18.41 6.52
N ASN A 92 -2.36 18.15 7.80
CA ASN A 92 -1.02 17.93 8.35
C ASN A 92 -0.31 16.74 7.69
N PHE A 93 -1.03 15.65 7.41
CA PHE A 93 -0.47 14.50 6.70
C PHE A 93 0.00 14.86 5.29
N PHE A 94 -0.80 15.54 4.49
CA PHE A 94 -0.37 15.94 3.13
C PHE A 94 0.74 17.00 3.17
N ALA A 95 0.64 17.97 4.09
CA ALA A 95 1.67 18.99 4.30
C ALA A 95 3.01 18.43 4.80
N SER A 96 3.01 17.22 5.38
CA SER A 96 4.23 16.51 5.80
C SER A 96 5.15 16.10 4.65
N GLY A 97 4.70 16.21 3.39
CA GLY A 97 5.53 15.99 2.21
C GLY A 97 5.20 14.76 1.37
N VAL A 98 4.03 14.14 1.56
CA VAL A 98 3.61 12.95 0.78
C VAL A 98 3.69 13.19 -0.73
N LEU A 99 3.39 14.42 -1.18
CA LEU A 99 3.42 14.79 -2.60
C LEU A 99 4.83 14.95 -3.18
N GLU A 100 5.88 14.99 -2.35
CA GLU A 100 7.28 15.01 -2.80
C GLU A 100 7.72 13.68 -3.45
N LEU A 101 6.92 12.62 -3.29
CA LEU A 101 7.09 11.38 -4.03
C LEU A 101 6.71 11.51 -5.52
N LYS A 102 6.08 12.62 -5.94
CA LYS A 102 5.78 12.97 -7.34
C LYS A 102 5.20 11.77 -8.10
N GLU A 103 5.72 11.44 -9.28
CA GLU A 103 5.29 10.31 -10.11
C GLU A 103 5.36 8.95 -9.42
N LYS A 104 6.24 8.81 -8.42
CA LYS A 104 6.40 7.60 -7.61
C LYS A 104 5.33 7.47 -6.52
N LEU A 105 4.49 8.48 -6.29
CA LEU A 105 3.34 8.37 -5.39
C LEU A 105 2.26 7.48 -6.01
N GLY A 106 2.07 6.30 -5.41
CA GLY A 106 0.98 5.36 -5.66
C GLY A 106 -0.20 5.56 -4.69
N PRO A 107 -0.97 4.48 -4.39
CA PRO A 107 -2.12 4.57 -3.50
C PRO A 107 -1.76 4.93 -2.06
N ILE A 108 -2.71 5.53 -1.34
CA ILE A 108 -2.65 5.81 0.09
C ILE A 108 -3.50 4.77 0.83
N LEU A 109 -2.88 4.03 1.74
CA LEU A 109 -3.53 3.01 2.55
C LEU A 109 -4.10 3.58 3.85
N TRP A 110 -5.40 3.38 4.08
CA TRP A 110 -6.12 3.71 5.31
C TRP A 110 -6.52 2.43 6.03
N GLN A 111 -5.68 1.98 6.96
CA GLN A 111 -5.90 0.77 7.74
C GLN A 111 -6.61 1.09 9.06
N PHE A 112 -7.69 0.38 9.37
CA PHE A 112 -8.50 0.57 10.60
C PHE A 112 -8.19 -0.51 11.65
N PRO A 113 -8.32 -0.22 12.97
CA PRO A 113 -8.15 -1.24 14.00
C PRO A 113 -9.36 -2.18 14.07
N PRO A 114 -9.21 -3.40 14.62
CA PRO A 114 -10.33 -4.34 14.79
C PRO A 114 -11.42 -3.83 15.74
N SER A 115 -11.12 -2.85 16.61
CA SER A 115 -12.13 -2.22 17.46
C SER A 115 -12.97 -1.15 16.75
N PHE A 116 -12.65 -0.80 15.50
CA PHE A 116 -13.41 0.17 14.72
C PHE A 116 -14.56 -0.53 13.98
N LYS A 117 -15.80 -0.12 14.28
CA LYS A 117 -17.00 -0.66 13.67
C LYS A 117 -17.46 0.27 12.54
N PHE A 118 -17.96 -0.32 11.46
CA PHE A 118 -18.60 0.40 10.37
C PHE A 118 -19.79 1.23 10.89
N ASP A 119 -19.78 2.50 10.51
CA ASP A 119 -20.84 3.48 10.66
C ASP A 119 -20.90 4.19 9.30
N ALA A 120 -22.02 4.07 8.60
CA ALA A 120 -22.12 4.48 7.21
C ALA A 120 -21.93 5.99 7.03
N GLU A 121 -22.52 6.80 7.91
CA GLU A 121 -22.48 8.26 7.82
C GLU A 121 -21.07 8.78 8.15
N LEU A 122 -20.48 8.29 9.25
CA LEU A 122 -19.12 8.66 9.63
C LEU A 122 -18.11 8.28 8.55
N PHE A 123 -18.27 7.10 7.94
CA PHE A 123 -17.35 6.62 6.92
C PHE A 123 -17.53 7.38 5.60
N GLU A 124 -18.77 7.65 5.17
CA GLU A 124 -19.04 8.46 3.97
C GLU A 124 -18.46 9.87 4.12
N HIS A 125 -18.68 10.53 5.26
CA HIS A 125 -18.12 11.85 5.53
C HIS A 125 -16.58 11.86 5.46
N PHE A 126 -15.92 10.79 5.89
CA PHE A 126 -14.48 10.64 5.73
C PHE A 126 -14.08 10.47 4.24
N LEU A 127 -14.80 9.64 3.48
CA LEU A 127 -14.52 9.43 2.06
C LEU A 127 -14.70 10.70 1.22
N GLU A 128 -15.66 11.56 1.56
CA GLU A 128 -15.88 12.86 0.92
C GLU A 128 -14.71 13.84 1.11
N GLN A 129 -13.99 13.73 2.23
CA GLN A 129 -12.83 14.57 2.53
C GLN A 129 -11.54 14.13 1.82
N LEU A 130 -11.51 12.91 1.27
CA LEU A 130 -10.30 12.39 0.63
C LEU A 130 -9.97 13.16 -0.67
N PRO A 131 -8.75 13.71 -0.82
CA PRO A 131 -8.38 14.39 -2.04
C PRO A 131 -8.10 13.38 -3.16
N HIS A 132 -8.87 13.43 -4.24
CA HIS A 132 -8.72 12.53 -5.39
C HIS A 132 -7.72 13.03 -6.45
N THR A 133 -7.08 14.18 -6.22
CA THR A 133 -6.03 14.71 -7.09
C THR A 133 -4.92 15.36 -6.27
N THR A 134 -3.71 15.41 -6.84
CA THR A 134 -2.58 16.11 -6.24
C THR A 134 -2.86 17.59 -6.00
N ALA A 135 -3.68 18.23 -6.85
CA ALA A 135 -4.12 19.60 -6.65
C ALA A 135 -5.03 19.76 -5.43
N GLN A 136 -6.01 18.85 -5.26
CA GLN A 136 -6.87 18.82 -4.06
C GLN A 136 -6.05 18.53 -2.80
N ALA A 137 -5.10 17.60 -2.85
CA ALA A 137 -4.23 17.30 -1.71
C ALA A 137 -3.34 18.48 -1.33
N ALA A 138 -2.78 19.20 -2.31
CA ALA A 138 -2.03 20.41 -2.06
C ALA A 138 -2.92 21.54 -1.50
N ALA A 139 -4.17 21.66 -1.95
CA ALA A 139 -5.14 22.60 -1.39
C ALA A 139 -5.49 22.26 0.07
N LEU A 140 -5.66 20.97 0.38
CA LEU A 140 -5.86 20.48 1.75
C LEU A 140 -4.62 20.73 2.61
N ALA A 141 -3.42 20.46 2.09
CA ALA A 141 -2.15 20.71 2.79
C ALA A 141 -1.95 22.17 3.19
N ARG A 142 -2.49 23.14 2.44
CA ARG A 142 -2.44 24.57 2.82
C ARG A 142 -3.24 24.90 4.08
N GLN A 143 -4.12 24.00 4.51
CA GLN A 143 -4.95 24.15 5.71
C GLN A 143 -4.33 23.44 6.92
N HIS A 144 -3.05 23.05 6.85
CA HIS A 144 -2.32 22.50 7.99
C HIS A 144 -2.23 23.53 9.12
N ASP A 145 -1.97 23.03 10.34
CA ASP A 145 -1.83 23.86 11.52
C ASP A 145 -0.45 23.68 12.20
N SER A 146 -0.29 24.27 13.37
CA SER A 146 0.96 24.27 14.14
C SER A 146 1.38 22.90 14.69
N HIS A 147 0.54 21.84 14.57
CA HIS A 147 0.95 20.48 14.92
C HIS A 147 1.93 19.89 13.90
N LEU A 148 2.01 20.44 12.69
CA LEU A 148 3.11 20.14 11.77
C LEU A 148 4.36 20.93 12.19
N HIS A 149 5.30 20.25 12.83
CA HIS A 149 6.56 20.87 13.21
C HIS A 149 7.58 20.85 12.06
N GLY A 150 8.02 22.04 11.64
CA GLY A 150 9.03 22.21 10.59
C GLY A 150 8.44 22.66 9.25
N PRO A 151 9.20 22.58 8.16
CA PRO A 151 8.73 23.05 6.86
C PRO A 151 7.59 22.18 6.33
N ALA A 152 6.55 22.81 5.79
CA ALA A 152 5.47 22.17 5.06
C ALA A 152 5.82 22.06 3.57
N SER A 153 5.43 20.95 2.93
CA SER A 153 5.38 20.86 1.47
C SER A 153 3.95 21.07 0.99
N LEU A 154 3.79 22.06 0.10
CA LEU A 154 2.49 22.51 -0.41
C LEU A 154 2.39 22.39 -1.94
N LYS A 155 3.39 21.77 -2.58
CA LYS A 155 3.48 21.65 -4.04
C LYS A 155 2.68 20.43 -4.52
N ALA A 156 1.91 20.62 -5.59
CA ALA A 156 1.12 19.54 -6.19
C ALA A 156 1.93 18.61 -7.12
N HIS A 157 3.07 19.08 -7.65
CA HIS A 157 3.90 18.35 -8.63
C HIS A 157 3.10 17.82 -9.84
N GLY A 158 2.31 18.70 -10.47
CA GLY A 158 1.44 18.38 -11.60
C GLY A 158 0.02 18.00 -11.17
N LYS A 159 -0.86 17.72 -12.14
CA LYS A 159 -2.25 17.27 -11.91
C LYS A 159 -2.35 15.76 -12.15
N ARG A 160 -2.34 14.98 -11.08
CA ARG A 160 -2.46 13.51 -11.12
C ARG A 160 -3.58 13.05 -10.22
N ALA A 161 -4.20 11.91 -10.57
CA ALA A 161 -5.17 11.26 -9.69
C ALA A 161 -4.46 10.73 -8.43
N LEU A 162 -5.09 10.91 -7.29
CA LEU A 162 -4.72 10.25 -6.04
C LEU A 162 -5.69 9.11 -5.78
N ARG A 163 -5.13 8.02 -5.27
CA ARG A 163 -5.84 6.76 -5.09
C ARG A 163 -5.80 6.37 -3.63
N HIS A 164 -6.89 5.81 -3.15
CA HIS A 164 -7.03 5.44 -1.75
C HIS A 164 -7.47 3.98 -1.64
N ALA A 165 -6.90 3.27 -0.68
CA ALA A 165 -7.29 1.91 -0.32
C ALA A 165 -7.63 1.85 1.17
N VAL A 166 -8.67 1.11 1.54
CA VAL A 166 -9.10 0.94 2.94
C VAL A 166 -8.97 -0.51 3.37
N GLU A 167 -8.34 -0.74 4.52
CA GLU A 167 -8.23 -2.06 5.12
C GLU A 167 -9.08 -2.15 6.38
N ILE A 168 -10.04 -3.07 6.36
CA ILE A 168 -10.99 -3.35 7.43
C ILE A 168 -10.50 -4.52 8.29
N ARG A 169 -10.87 -4.52 9.57
CA ARG A 169 -10.52 -5.58 10.53
C ARG A 169 -11.68 -6.00 11.44
N HIS A 170 -12.89 -5.60 11.10
CA HIS A 170 -14.09 -5.85 11.90
C HIS A 170 -15.25 -6.31 11.01
N GLU A 171 -15.99 -7.33 11.46
CA GLU A 171 -17.07 -7.98 10.68
C GLU A 171 -18.22 -7.04 10.32
N SER A 172 -18.45 -5.96 11.07
CA SER A 172 -19.52 -5.00 10.74
C SER A 172 -19.29 -4.26 9.41
N PHE A 173 -18.09 -4.33 8.81
CA PHE A 173 -17.84 -3.85 7.45
C PHE A 173 -18.28 -4.82 6.35
N VAL A 174 -18.66 -6.05 6.69
CA VAL A 174 -19.25 -7.03 5.76
C VAL A 174 -20.70 -6.64 5.51
N ASP A 175 -20.87 -5.47 4.88
CA ASP A 175 -22.13 -4.82 4.59
C ASP A 175 -22.13 -4.35 3.11
N PRO A 176 -23.13 -4.70 2.30
CA PRO A 176 -23.27 -4.18 0.95
C PRO A 176 -23.29 -2.64 0.84
N ALA A 177 -23.71 -1.91 1.88
CA ALA A 177 -23.65 -0.45 1.96
C ALA A 177 -22.22 0.07 1.95
N PHE A 178 -21.33 -0.57 2.70
CA PHE A 178 -19.90 -0.25 2.68
C PHE A 178 -19.31 -0.41 1.27
N VAL A 179 -19.63 -1.51 0.58
CA VAL A 179 -19.19 -1.73 -0.82
C VAL A 179 -19.70 -0.62 -1.75
N ARG A 180 -20.95 -0.16 -1.58
CA ARG A 180 -21.49 0.95 -2.39
C ARG A 180 -20.73 2.25 -2.17
N LEU A 181 -20.42 2.57 -0.91
CA LEU A 181 -19.65 3.77 -0.57
C LEU A 181 -18.27 3.75 -1.25
N LEU A 182 -17.52 2.64 -1.11
CA LEU A 182 -16.22 2.53 -1.76
C LEU A 182 -16.28 2.69 -3.29
N LYS A 183 -17.29 2.10 -3.94
CA LYS A 183 -17.51 2.22 -5.39
C LYS A 183 -17.88 3.63 -5.83
N ARG A 184 -18.65 4.36 -5.02
CA ARG A 184 -19.05 5.75 -5.29
C ARG A 184 -17.83 6.68 -5.30
N HIS A 185 -16.92 6.48 -4.35
CA HIS A 185 -15.71 7.30 -4.20
C HIS A 185 -14.48 6.75 -4.92
N ASN A 186 -14.59 5.66 -5.68
CA ASN A 186 -13.46 4.98 -6.33
C ASN A 186 -12.30 4.65 -5.35
N VAL A 187 -12.65 4.12 -4.18
CA VAL A 187 -11.71 3.71 -3.13
C VAL A 187 -11.60 2.19 -3.15
N ALA A 188 -10.38 1.66 -3.14
CA ALA A 188 -10.14 0.21 -3.17
C ALA A 188 -10.42 -0.40 -1.79
N LEU A 189 -11.19 -1.48 -1.74
CA LEU A 189 -11.14 -2.42 -0.64
C LEU A 189 -9.79 -3.13 -0.70
N VAL A 190 -9.05 -3.13 0.41
CA VAL A 190 -7.83 -3.93 0.54
C VAL A 190 -8.21 -5.38 0.69
N ILE A 191 -7.73 -6.22 -0.22
CA ILE A 191 -7.81 -7.68 -0.12
C ILE A 191 -6.69 -8.12 0.84
N ALA A 192 -7.04 -8.25 2.12
CA ALA A 192 -6.11 -8.56 3.19
C ALA A 192 -6.16 -10.06 3.55
N ASP A 193 -5.08 -10.79 3.27
CA ASP A 193 -4.92 -12.16 3.72
C ASP A 193 -4.24 -12.19 5.09
N THR A 194 -4.99 -12.57 6.12
CA THR A 194 -4.61 -12.41 7.53
C THR A 194 -4.54 -13.72 8.30
N GLY A 195 -4.46 -14.85 7.60
CA GLY A 195 -4.52 -16.19 8.22
C GLY A 195 -5.85 -16.44 8.94
N GLY A 196 -6.94 -15.88 8.42
CA GLY A 196 -8.28 -16.00 9.02
C GLY A 196 -8.54 -15.12 10.24
N LYS A 197 -7.58 -14.27 10.65
CA LYS A 197 -7.76 -13.40 11.82
C LYS A 197 -8.84 -12.34 11.63
N TRP A 198 -8.87 -11.71 10.45
CA TRP A 198 -9.78 -10.61 10.12
C TRP A 198 -10.61 -10.96 8.87
N PRO A 199 -11.73 -10.25 8.62
CA PRO A 199 -12.60 -10.55 7.48
C PRO A 199 -11.85 -10.49 6.15
N TYR A 200 -11.91 -11.57 5.38
CA TYR A 200 -11.31 -11.69 4.05
C TYR A 200 -12.36 -11.51 2.95
N ARG A 201 -12.24 -10.49 2.11
CA ARG A 201 -13.21 -10.19 1.03
C ARG A 201 -12.50 -9.66 -0.22
N GLU A 202 -13.09 -9.94 -1.39
CA GLU A 202 -12.49 -9.74 -2.72
C GLU A 202 -13.33 -8.82 -3.64
N ASP A 203 -14.24 -8.03 -3.06
CA ASP A 203 -15.03 -7.04 -3.81
C ASP A 203 -14.11 -6.01 -4.49
N VAL A 204 -14.17 -5.92 -5.82
CA VAL A 204 -13.48 -4.89 -6.58
C VAL A 204 -14.30 -3.60 -6.57
N THR A 205 -13.83 -2.63 -5.79
CA THR A 205 -14.54 -1.37 -5.54
C THR A 205 -13.93 -0.15 -6.23
N SER A 206 -12.81 -0.30 -6.91
CA SER A 206 -12.12 0.79 -7.60
C SER A 206 -11.62 0.39 -8.99
N ASP A 207 -10.92 1.30 -9.65
CA ASP A 207 -10.24 1.06 -10.92
C ASP A 207 -8.89 0.35 -10.82
N PHE A 208 -8.41 0.10 -9.60
CA PHE A 208 -7.24 -0.69 -9.28
C PHE A 208 -7.57 -1.74 -8.20
N VAL A 209 -6.63 -2.63 -7.92
CA VAL A 209 -6.73 -3.62 -6.83
C VAL A 209 -5.56 -3.44 -5.88
N TYR A 210 -5.82 -3.58 -4.58
CA TYR A 210 -4.82 -3.47 -3.53
C TYR A 210 -4.86 -4.72 -2.65
N LEU A 211 -3.74 -5.41 -2.52
CA LEU A 211 -3.57 -6.61 -1.72
C LEU A 211 -2.57 -6.35 -0.60
N ARG A 212 -2.87 -6.92 0.58
CA ARG A 212 -1.88 -7.09 1.65
C ARG A 212 -1.86 -8.54 2.10
N LEU A 213 -0.70 -9.17 1.93
CA LEU A 213 -0.49 -10.58 2.22
C LEU A 213 0.28 -10.70 3.53
N HIS A 214 -0.43 -10.91 4.63
CA HIS A 214 0.14 -10.90 5.98
C HIS A 214 0.66 -12.27 6.44
N GLY A 215 0.48 -13.32 5.64
CA GLY A 215 0.82 -14.70 5.99
C GLY A 215 -0.40 -15.60 5.99
N ALA A 216 -0.23 -16.83 5.50
CA ALA A 216 -1.31 -17.77 5.21
C ALA A 216 -1.94 -18.44 6.46
N GLU A 217 -1.18 -18.60 7.54
CA GLU A 217 -1.60 -19.35 8.73
C GLU A 217 -1.43 -18.51 10.01
N GLU A 218 -0.23 -17.97 10.21
CA GLU A 218 0.10 -17.09 11.33
C GLU A 218 0.34 -15.67 10.79
N LEU A 219 -0.42 -14.71 11.32
CA LEU A 219 -0.28 -13.29 10.99
C LEU A 219 1.17 -12.83 11.23
N TYR A 220 1.78 -12.30 10.19
CA TYR A 220 3.13 -11.74 10.11
C TYR A 220 4.30 -12.73 10.13
N ALA A 221 4.07 -14.00 10.48
CA ALA A 221 5.14 -14.98 10.69
C ALA A 221 5.14 -16.11 9.66
N SER A 222 3.98 -16.49 9.12
CA SER A 222 3.89 -17.58 8.15
C SER A 222 4.31 -17.13 6.75
N GLY A 223 5.12 -17.96 6.08
CA GLY A 223 5.40 -17.81 4.66
C GLY A 223 4.26 -18.38 3.82
N TYR A 224 4.21 -18.00 2.55
CA TYR A 224 3.31 -18.63 1.59
C TYR A 224 3.96 -19.87 0.96
N THR A 225 3.19 -20.96 0.86
CA THR A 225 3.61 -22.15 0.11
C THR A 225 3.59 -21.86 -1.40
N PRO A 226 4.30 -22.64 -2.24
CA PRO A 226 4.25 -22.49 -3.68
C PRO A 226 2.82 -22.55 -4.25
N GLN A 227 1.96 -23.42 -3.69
CA GLN A 227 0.56 -23.53 -4.09
C GLN A 227 -0.24 -22.28 -3.72
N ALA A 228 0.00 -21.71 -2.54
CA ALA A 228 -0.64 -20.47 -2.12
C ALA A 228 -0.19 -19.27 -2.98
N LEU A 229 1.10 -19.18 -3.31
CA LEU A 229 1.63 -18.17 -4.24
C LEU A 229 1.06 -18.35 -5.65
N LYS A 230 0.92 -19.58 -6.13
CA LYS A 230 0.24 -19.85 -7.40
C LYS A 230 -1.20 -19.32 -7.37
N ARG A 231 -1.96 -19.63 -6.31
CA ARG A 231 -3.34 -19.13 -6.16
C ARG A 231 -3.40 -17.61 -6.17
N TRP A 232 -2.49 -16.93 -5.48
CA TRP A 232 -2.40 -15.47 -5.49
C TRP A 232 -2.02 -14.90 -6.86
N GLY A 233 -1.07 -15.52 -7.55
CA GLY A 233 -0.73 -15.15 -8.92
C GLY A 233 -1.92 -15.30 -9.88
N ASP A 234 -2.68 -16.40 -9.80
CA ASP A 234 -3.86 -16.63 -10.65
C ASP A 234 -4.93 -15.52 -10.43
N ARG A 235 -5.08 -15.07 -9.17
CA ARG A 235 -6.00 -13.97 -8.83
C ARG A 235 -5.51 -12.61 -9.32
N ILE A 236 -4.23 -12.30 -9.11
CA ILE A 236 -3.59 -11.07 -9.61
C ILE A 236 -3.74 -10.99 -11.13
N GLU A 237 -3.52 -12.09 -11.83
CA GLU A 237 -3.67 -12.18 -13.28
C GLU A 237 -5.12 -11.92 -13.74
N ALA A 238 -6.12 -12.52 -13.08
CA ALA A 238 -7.52 -12.27 -13.37
C ALA A 238 -7.87 -10.78 -13.19
N TRP A 239 -7.49 -10.19 -12.05
CA TRP A 239 -7.72 -8.77 -11.79
C TRP A 239 -7.01 -7.85 -12.78
N ASN A 240 -5.76 -8.15 -13.13
CA ASN A 240 -4.98 -7.38 -14.11
C ASN A 240 -5.60 -7.43 -15.51
N HIS A 241 -6.26 -8.54 -15.88
CA HIS A 241 -7.05 -8.68 -17.11
C HIS A 241 -8.47 -8.13 -17.01
N GLY A 242 -8.80 -7.43 -15.92
CA GLY A 242 -10.09 -6.78 -15.77
C GLY A 242 -11.23 -7.70 -15.32
N SER A 243 -10.96 -8.99 -15.08
CA SER A 243 -11.94 -9.96 -14.60
C SER A 243 -11.91 -10.12 -13.07
N GLN A 244 -12.71 -11.07 -12.57
CA GLN A 244 -12.68 -11.56 -11.19
C GLN A 244 -12.19 -13.01 -11.21
N PRO A 245 -11.55 -13.49 -10.12
CA PRO A 245 -11.32 -14.91 -9.91
C PRO A 245 -12.62 -15.72 -10.00
N ASN A 246 -12.51 -17.03 -10.24
CA ASN A 246 -13.68 -17.92 -10.34
C ASN A 246 -14.35 -18.21 -8.99
N ASP A 247 -13.60 -18.04 -7.89
CA ASP A 247 -14.01 -18.33 -6.53
C ASP A 247 -13.90 -17.10 -5.60
N PRO A 248 -14.45 -15.93 -5.96
CA PRO A 248 -14.24 -14.72 -5.17
C PRO A 248 -15.12 -14.74 -3.92
N GLN A 249 -14.56 -14.33 -2.78
CA GLN A 249 -15.34 -14.14 -1.55
C GLN A 249 -15.89 -12.72 -1.48
N LEU A 250 -17.16 -12.52 -1.82
CA LEU A 250 -17.78 -11.20 -1.97
C LEU A 250 -18.71 -10.86 -0.82
N ILE A 251 -18.64 -9.62 -0.34
CA ILE A 251 -19.65 -8.98 0.52
C ILE A 251 -20.92 -8.75 -0.29
N ALA A 252 -20.80 -8.23 -1.52
CA ALA A 252 -21.94 -7.80 -2.32
C ALA A 252 -21.94 -8.42 -3.74
N PRO A 253 -22.26 -9.72 -3.89
CA PRO A 253 -22.17 -10.45 -5.17
C PRO A 253 -23.06 -9.88 -6.30
N LYS A 254 -24.13 -9.17 -5.93
CA LYS A 254 -25.03 -8.46 -6.87
C LYS A 254 -24.44 -7.14 -7.38
N GLN A 255 -23.45 -6.57 -6.71
CA GLN A 255 -22.84 -5.28 -7.07
C GLN A 255 -21.61 -5.47 -7.96
N LYS A 256 -21.81 -5.79 -9.24
CA LYS A 256 -20.71 -6.06 -10.17
C LYS A 256 -19.72 -4.87 -10.29
N PRO A 257 -18.40 -5.12 -10.35
CA PRO A 257 -17.41 -4.07 -10.57
C PRO A 257 -17.62 -3.41 -11.95
N LYS A 258 -17.22 -2.15 -12.10
CA LYS A 258 -17.22 -1.50 -13.42
C LYS A 258 -16.29 -2.28 -14.35
N ALA A 259 -16.79 -2.64 -15.54
CA ALA A 259 -16.02 -3.37 -16.55
C ALA A 259 -14.79 -2.57 -16.96
N ARG A 260 -13.64 -3.25 -17.09
CA ARG A 260 -12.36 -2.68 -17.53
C ARG A 260 -11.60 -3.73 -18.32
N LYS A 261 -10.80 -3.30 -19.30
CA LYS A 261 -9.89 -4.19 -20.04
C LYS A 261 -8.73 -4.68 -19.20
N SER A 262 -8.31 -3.86 -18.23
CA SER A 262 -7.25 -4.19 -17.28
C SER A 262 -7.37 -3.32 -16.02
N ARG A 263 -6.77 -3.77 -14.91
CA ARG A 263 -6.64 -2.99 -13.67
C ARG A 263 -5.22 -3.02 -13.17
N GLU A 264 -4.73 -1.89 -12.68
CA GLU A 264 -3.44 -1.88 -11.99
C GLU A 264 -3.57 -2.64 -10.67
N VAL A 265 -2.57 -3.43 -10.31
CA VAL A 265 -2.57 -4.25 -9.10
C VAL A 265 -1.41 -3.85 -8.21
N PHE A 266 -1.68 -3.59 -6.93
CA PHE A 266 -0.71 -3.33 -5.89
C PHE A 266 -0.74 -4.47 -4.89
N CYS A 267 0.37 -5.17 -4.68
CA CYS A 267 0.46 -6.33 -3.83
C CYS A 267 1.66 -6.20 -2.88
N TYR A 268 1.38 -6.08 -1.58
CA TYR A 268 2.41 -5.93 -0.57
C TYR A 268 2.40 -7.11 0.39
N PHE A 269 3.55 -7.76 0.52
CA PHE A 269 3.79 -8.73 1.59
C PHE A 269 4.10 -7.99 2.89
N ASP A 270 3.47 -8.40 3.99
CA ASP A 270 3.62 -7.81 5.33
C ASP A 270 4.05 -8.90 6.35
N ASN A 271 4.39 -10.10 5.88
CA ASN A 271 4.87 -11.23 6.70
C ASN A 271 6.37 -11.10 7.07
N ASP A 272 6.67 -10.00 7.75
CA ASP A 272 8.02 -9.48 7.91
C ASP A 272 8.80 -10.09 9.09
N ILE A 273 8.12 -10.74 10.05
CA ILE A 273 8.73 -11.23 11.32
C ILE A 273 9.80 -12.29 11.06
N LYS A 274 9.57 -13.19 10.08
CA LYS A 274 10.50 -14.28 9.73
C LYS A 274 11.20 -14.05 8.39
N VAL A 275 11.30 -12.79 7.94
CA VAL A 275 11.95 -12.42 6.66
C VAL A 275 11.35 -13.15 5.45
N ARG A 276 10.05 -13.46 5.47
CA ARG A 276 9.41 -14.22 4.38
C ARG A 276 8.94 -13.30 3.25
N ALA A 277 8.54 -12.08 3.58
CA ALA A 277 7.99 -11.12 2.63
C ALA A 277 8.86 -10.88 1.38
N PRO A 278 10.18 -10.60 1.47
CA PRO A 278 10.96 -10.33 0.26
C PRO A 278 11.11 -11.55 -0.66
N PHE A 279 11.15 -12.76 -0.11
CA PHE A 279 11.25 -13.99 -0.90
C PHE A 279 9.91 -14.36 -1.54
N ASN A 280 8.80 -14.18 -0.81
CA ASN A 280 7.47 -14.40 -1.38
C ASN A 280 7.14 -13.36 -2.46
N ALA A 281 7.56 -12.10 -2.29
CA ALA A 281 7.48 -11.07 -3.33
C ALA A 281 8.28 -11.47 -4.57
N ARG A 282 9.51 -11.98 -4.40
CA ARG A 282 10.35 -12.47 -5.51
C ARG A 282 9.63 -13.54 -6.35
N SER A 283 9.04 -14.56 -5.72
CA SER A 283 8.34 -15.61 -6.46
C SER A 283 7.17 -15.10 -7.31
N LEU A 284 6.43 -14.08 -6.86
CA LEU A 284 5.39 -13.46 -7.69
C LEU A 284 5.98 -12.56 -8.78
N LEU A 285 7.08 -11.84 -8.50
CA LEU A 285 7.78 -11.04 -9.52
C LEU A 285 8.26 -11.92 -10.68
N GLU A 286 8.89 -13.06 -10.36
CA GLU A 286 9.35 -14.05 -11.34
C GLU A 286 8.19 -14.61 -12.18
N ARG A 287 7.04 -14.92 -11.56
CA ARG A 287 5.85 -15.38 -12.28
C ARG A 287 5.38 -14.41 -13.36
N PHE A 288 5.53 -13.11 -13.13
CA PHE A 288 5.08 -12.06 -14.04
C PHE A 288 6.21 -11.44 -14.88
N ASP A 289 7.41 -12.05 -14.89
CA ASP A 289 8.61 -11.54 -15.56
C ASP A 289 9.01 -10.11 -15.14
N LEU A 290 8.66 -9.72 -13.91
CA LEU A 290 8.92 -8.39 -13.36
C LEU A 290 10.26 -8.31 -12.61
N ASP A 291 10.98 -9.41 -12.51
CA ASP A 291 12.29 -9.49 -11.86
C ASP A 291 13.47 -9.21 -12.80
N GLN A 292 13.26 -9.31 -14.12
CA GLN A 292 14.33 -9.26 -15.13
C GLN A 292 15.13 -7.94 -15.10
N THR A 293 14.51 -6.85 -14.67
CA THR A 293 15.16 -5.52 -14.57
C THR A 293 15.58 -5.16 -13.14
N LEU A 294 15.39 -6.05 -12.17
CA LEU A 294 15.67 -5.80 -10.76
C LEU A 294 17.15 -6.12 -10.46
N ALA A 295 17.89 -5.10 -10.02
CA ALA A 295 19.34 -5.14 -9.91
C ALA A 295 19.87 -5.82 -8.62
N THR A 296 19.01 -6.14 -7.66
CA THR A 296 19.40 -6.88 -6.45
C THR A 296 18.44 -8.04 -6.20
N ARG A 297 18.90 -9.04 -5.44
CA ARG A 297 18.11 -10.23 -5.10
C ARG A 297 18.17 -10.52 -3.59
N PRO A 298 17.07 -11.00 -2.98
CA PRO A 298 17.06 -11.41 -1.59
C PRO A 298 18.23 -12.36 -1.25
N GLY A 299 19.08 -11.97 -0.30
CA GLY A 299 20.18 -12.80 0.20
C GLY A 299 21.43 -12.88 -0.71
N GLU A 300 21.42 -12.23 -1.86
CA GLU A 300 22.57 -12.20 -2.76
C GLU A 300 23.46 -10.97 -2.52
N PRO A 301 24.78 -11.08 -2.77
CA PRO A 301 25.68 -9.93 -2.80
C PRO A 301 25.24 -8.88 -3.82
N VAL A 302 25.59 -7.62 -3.57
CA VAL A 302 25.33 -6.54 -4.52
C VAL A 302 26.51 -6.40 -5.46
N ALA A 303 26.26 -6.44 -6.77
CA ALA A 303 27.28 -6.11 -7.76
C ALA A 303 27.79 -4.67 -7.57
N GLU A 304 29.07 -4.47 -7.91
CA GLU A 304 29.73 -3.17 -7.79
C GLU A 304 29.00 -2.10 -8.62
N GLY A 305 28.88 -0.89 -8.10
CA GLY A 305 28.18 0.22 -8.76
C GLY A 305 26.65 0.22 -8.68
N VAL A 306 26.00 -0.89 -8.29
CA VAL A 306 24.52 -0.98 -8.28
C VAL A 306 23.86 -0.03 -7.27
N LEU A 307 24.47 0.16 -6.10
CA LEU A 307 23.96 1.04 -5.03
C LEU A 307 24.60 2.42 -5.00
N ALA A 308 25.38 2.80 -6.02
CA ALA A 308 26.02 4.11 -6.11
C ALA A 308 24.98 5.24 -6.10
#